data_AF-A0ABD3G943-F1
#
_entry.id   AF-A0ABD3G943-F1
#
_cell.length_a   1.000
_cell.length_b   1.000
_cell.length_c   1.000
_cell.angle_alpha   90.00
_cell.angle_beta   90.00
_cell.angle_gamma   90.00
#
_symmetry.space_group_name_H-M   'P 1'
#
loop_
_entity.id
_entity.type
_entity.pdbx_description
1 polymer ?
#
loop_
_entity_poly.entity_id
_entity_poly.type
_entity_poly.pdbx_seq_one_letter_code
_entity_poly.pdbx_strand_id
1 'polypeptide(L)'
;MMHPTKYASMLAEKMQRHGSTAWLANTGWAGGSYGVGSRMKLGYTRAIIDAIHDGWKDKDVYNGTLKKLAALFQKNFCNFADYEVGGDSNLMQEILNAGPLIQ
;
A
#
# COMPACT_ATOMS: atom_id res chain seq x y z
N MET A 1 4.55 15.60 23.33
CA MET A 1 4.21 14.65 22.25
C MET A 1 5.49 14.14 21.63
N MET A 2 5.61 12.84 21.37
CA MET A 2 6.78 12.31 20.65
C MET A 2 6.63 12.58 19.15
N HIS A 3 7.77 12.77 18.46
CA HIS A 3 7.79 12.95 17.01
C HIS A 3 7.27 11.68 16.31
N PRO A 4 6.41 11.77 15.27
CA PRO A 4 5.84 10.60 14.57
C PRO A 4 6.88 9.56 14.11
N THR A 5 8.06 10.00 13.70
CA THR A 5 9.19 9.14 13.31
C THR A 5 9.58 8.15 14.41
N LYS A 6 9.45 8.52 15.69
CA LYS A 6 9.75 7.61 16.80
C LYS A 6 8.81 6.40 16.82
N TYR A 7 7.54 6.59 16.49
CA TYR A 7 6.58 5.49 16.38
C TYR A 7 6.83 4.63 15.14
N ALA A 8 7.24 5.25 14.03
CA ALA A 8 7.63 4.52 12.82
C ALA A 8 8.83 3.60 13.07
N SER A 9 9.88 4.09 13.76
CA SER A 9 11.04 3.27 14.14
C SER A 9 10.63 2.11 15.06
N MET A 10 9.79 2.36 16.07
CA MET A 10 9.29 1.30 16.97
C MET A 10 8.47 0.24 16.24
N LEU A 11 7.68 0.64 15.24
CA LEU A 11 6.92 -0.30 14.41
C LEU A 11 7.87 -1.18 13.59
N ALA A 12 8.85 -0.57 12.92
CA ALA A 12 9.84 -1.29 12.11
C ALA A 12 10.62 -2.33 12.94
N GLU A 13 11.13 -1.94 14.11
CA GLU A 13 11.85 -2.84 15.02
C GLU A 13 10.99 -4.03 15.48
N LYS A 14 9.72 -3.78 15.83
CA LYS A 14 8.80 -4.85 16.25
C LYS A 14 8.47 -5.80 15.12
N MET A 15 8.22 -5.28 13.91
CA MET A 15 7.95 -6.11 12.74
C MET A 15 9.13 -7.01 12.42
N GLN A 16 10.36 -6.48 12.45
CA GLN A 16 11.58 -7.24 12.19
C GLN A 16 11.81 -8.33 13.27
N ARG A 17 11.60 -8.00 14.54
CA ARG A 17 11.75 -8.95 15.66
C ARG A 17 10.78 -10.13 15.58
N HIS A 18 9.57 -9.90 15.09
CA HIS A 18 8.50 -10.91 15.09
C HIS A 18 8.21 -11.49 13.69
N GLY A 19 8.98 -11.11 12.67
CA GLY A 19 8.76 -11.55 11.29
C GLY A 19 7.38 -11.18 10.75
N SER A 20 6.80 -10.07 11.21
CA SER A 20 5.43 -9.66 10.87
C SER A 20 5.37 -9.02 9.48
N THR A 21 4.32 -9.33 8.72
CA THR A 21 4.02 -8.71 7.42
C THR A 21 2.98 -7.60 7.60
N ALA A 22 3.26 -6.41 7.09
CA ALA A 22 2.28 -5.32 7.04
C ALA A 22 1.51 -5.36 5.72
N TRP A 23 0.20 -5.12 5.80
CA TRP A 23 -0.69 -5.01 4.65
C TRP A 23 -1.41 -3.67 4.70
N LEU A 24 -1.49 -2.99 3.56
CA LEU A 24 -2.33 -1.80 3.39
C LEU A 24 -3.60 -2.20 2.64
N ALA A 25 -4.73 -2.26 3.34
CA ALA A 25 -6.02 -2.59 2.75
C ALA A 25 -6.89 -1.34 2.60
N ASN A 26 -7.36 -1.07 1.38
CA ASN A 26 -8.36 -0.03 1.16
C ASN A 26 -9.72 -0.53 1.69
N THR A 27 -10.32 0.21 2.61
CA THR A 27 -11.71 0.00 3.09
C THR A 27 -12.61 1.18 2.76
N GLY A 28 -12.08 2.15 2.01
CA GLY A 28 -12.67 3.40 1.57
C GLY A 28 -13.42 3.24 0.25
N TRP A 29 -13.14 4.14 -0.69
CA TRP A 29 -13.76 4.20 -2.01
C TRP A 29 -12.82 3.62 -3.08
N ALA A 30 -13.43 3.07 -4.13
CA ALA A 30 -12.74 2.57 -5.32
C ALA A 30 -13.47 3.06 -6.59
N GLY A 31 -12.72 3.20 -7.68
CA GLY A 31 -13.28 3.62 -8.98
C GLY A 31 -13.55 5.12 -9.12
N GLY A 32 -13.06 5.96 -8.21
CA GLY A 32 -13.23 7.41 -8.25
C GLY A 32 -13.31 8.02 -6.85
N SER A 33 -13.30 9.35 -6.76
CA SER A 33 -13.54 10.10 -5.53
C SER A 33 -15.00 9.96 -5.06
N TYR A 34 -15.29 10.49 -3.87
CA TYR A 34 -16.65 10.53 -3.33
C TYR A 34 -17.62 11.17 -4.33
N GLY A 35 -18.74 10.49 -4.60
CA GLY A 35 -19.76 10.92 -5.57
C GLY A 35 -19.60 10.34 -6.99
N VAL A 36 -18.42 9.81 -7.35
CA VAL A 36 -18.17 9.15 -8.65
C VAL A 36 -17.82 7.68 -8.48
N GLY A 37 -16.94 7.38 -7.51
CA GLY A 37 -16.58 6.00 -7.18
C GLY A 37 -17.69 5.26 -6.43
N SER A 38 -17.37 4.07 -5.94
CA SER A 38 -18.21 3.33 -4.99
C SER A 38 -17.42 2.91 -3.76
N ARG A 39 -18.08 2.85 -2.59
CA ARG A 39 -17.46 2.28 -1.39
C ARG A 39 -17.09 0.83 -1.67
N MET A 40 -15.91 0.40 -1.24
CA MET A 40 -15.53 -1.01 -1.34
C MET A 40 -16.56 -1.88 -0.61
N LYS A 41 -17.11 -2.87 -1.32
CA LYS A 41 -18.04 -3.83 -0.72
C LYS A 41 -17.33 -4.60 0.39
N LEU A 42 -17.96 -4.69 1.56
CA LEU A 42 -17.39 -5.37 2.72
C LEU A 42 -16.97 -6.82 2.43
N GLY A 43 -17.71 -7.52 1.56
CA GLY A 43 -17.36 -8.88 1.14
C GLY A 43 -15.99 -8.98 0.46
N TYR A 44 -15.57 -7.97 -0.31
CA TYR A 44 -14.24 -7.95 -0.92
C TYR A 44 -13.14 -7.74 0.13
N THR A 45 -13.33 -6.79 1.05
CA THR A 45 -12.37 -6.57 2.13
C THR A 45 -12.22 -7.82 3.01
N ARG A 46 -13.32 -8.52 3.32
CA ARG A 46 -13.28 -9.79 4.07
C ARG A 46 -12.54 -10.88 3.30
N ALA A 47 -12.83 -11.07 2.02
CA ALA A 47 -12.12 -12.04 1.19
C ALA A 47 -10.60 -11.76 1.12
N ILE A 48 -10.19 -10.48 1.07
CA ILE A 48 -8.78 -10.09 1.13
C ILE A 48 -8.16 -10.48 2.49
N ILE A 49 -8.86 -10.22 3.60
CA ILE A 49 -8.39 -10.61 4.94
C ILE A 49 -8.30 -12.13 5.07
N ASP A 50 -9.29 -12.86 4.57
CA ASP A 50 -9.30 -14.33 4.58
C ASP A 50 -8.12 -14.88 3.76
N ALA A 51 -7.84 -14.30 2.59
CA ALA A 51 -6.67 -14.67 1.78
C ALA A 51 -5.33 -14.38 2.48
N ILE A 52 -5.24 -13.28 3.23
CA ILE A 52 -4.06 -12.96 4.05
C ILE A 52 -3.87 -14.03 5.14
N HIS A 53 -4.94 -14.44 5.83
CA HIS A 53 -4.88 -15.51 6.84
C HIS A 53 -4.57 -16.88 6.25
N ASP A 54 -5.09 -17.18 5.06
CA ASP A 54 -4.80 -18.41 4.32
C ASP A 54 -3.40 -18.44 3.70
N GLY A 55 -2.64 -17.34 3.80
CA GLY A 55 -1.28 -17.23 3.25
C GLY A 55 -1.24 -17.20 1.73
N TRP A 56 -2.33 -16.80 1.06
CA TRP A 56 -2.47 -16.78 -0.40
C TRP A 56 -2.05 -18.12 -1.04
N LYS A 57 -2.74 -19.21 -0.67
CA LYS A 57 -2.45 -20.59 -1.09
C LYS A 57 -2.17 -20.75 -2.59
N ASP A 58 -2.86 -19.99 -3.43
CA ASP A 58 -2.55 -19.86 -4.86
C ASP A 58 -1.64 -18.63 -5.09
N LYS A 59 -0.34 -18.91 -5.09
CA LYS A 59 0.71 -17.90 -5.24
C LYS A 59 0.76 -17.30 -6.64
N ASP A 60 0.31 -18.02 -7.66
CA ASP A 60 0.35 -17.56 -9.05
C ASP A 60 -0.75 -16.52 -9.31
N VAL A 61 -1.95 -16.77 -8.78
CA VAL A 61 -3.06 -15.80 -8.82
C VAL A 61 -2.74 -14.56 -7.96
N TYR A 62 -2.09 -14.77 -6.81
CA TYR A 62 -1.60 -13.67 -5.96
C TYR A 62 -0.59 -12.78 -6.70
N ASN A 63 0.44 -13.39 -7.29
CA ASN A 63 1.49 -12.67 -8.01
C ASN A 63 0.91 -11.91 -9.22
N GLY A 64 -0.02 -12.53 -9.96
CA GLY A 64 -0.73 -11.86 -11.05
C GLY A 64 -1.54 -10.64 -10.58
N THR A 65 -2.17 -10.73 -9.41
CA THR A 65 -2.95 -9.63 -8.81
C THR A 65 -2.04 -8.53 -8.28
N LEU A 66 -0.94 -8.88 -7.60
CA LEU A 66 0.06 -7.92 -7.14
C LEU A 66 0.68 -7.13 -8.29
N LYS A 67 1.05 -7.78 -9.38
CA LYS A 67 1.62 -7.09 -10.56
C LYS A 67 0.64 -6.06 -11.14
N LYS A 68 -0.64 -6.42 -11.23
CA LYS A 68 -1.70 -5.50 -11.68
C LYS A 68 -1.87 -4.32 -10.73
N LEU A 69 -1.91 -4.59 -9.43
CA LEU A 69 -2.09 -3.55 -8.40
C LEU A 69 -0.90 -2.60 -8.33
N ALA A 70 0.31 -3.14 -8.42
CA ALA A 70 1.54 -2.37 -8.48
C ALA A 70 1.58 -1.44 -9.71
N ALA A 71 1.18 -1.95 -10.87
CA ALA A 71 1.08 -1.14 -12.10
C ALA A 71 0.05 0.00 -11.96
N LEU A 72 -1.10 -0.27 -11.32
CA LEU A 72 -2.11 0.75 -11.03
C LEU A 72 -1.61 1.80 -10.03
N PHE A 73 -0.85 1.37 -9.02
CA PHE A 73 -0.24 2.27 -8.04
C PHE A 73 0.77 3.20 -8.71
N GLN A 74 1.71 2.66 -9.49
CA GLN A 74 2.70 3.45 -10.23
C GLN A 74 2.01 4.46 -11.16
N LYS A 75 1.01 4.01 -11.93
CA LYS A 75 0.25 4.88 -12.83
C LYS A 75 -0.44 6.04 -12.10
N ASN A 76 -0.99 5.78 -10.91
CA ASN A 76 -1.62 6.83 -10.10
C ASN A 76 -0.57 7.78 -9.50
N PHE A 77 0.61 7.27 -9.13
CA PHE A 77 1.69 8.06 -8.53
C PHE A 77 2.45 8.94 -9.53
N CYS A 78 2.53 8.55 -10.81
CA CYS A 78 3.12 9.40 -11.85
C CYS A 78 2.44 10.78 -11.93
N ASN A 79 1.15 10.88 -11.60
CA ASN A 79 0.42 12.15 -11.57
C ASN A 79 0.85 13.09 -10.42
N PHE A 80 1.61 12.57 -9.45
CA PHE A 80 2.10 13.31 -8.30
C PHE A 80 3.64 13.44 -8.30
N ALA A 81 4.31 12.94 -9.34
CA ALA A 81 5.77 12.93 -9.45
C ALA A 81 6.38 14.35 -9.42
N ASP A 82 5.62 15.34 -9.91
CA ASP A 82 6.06 16.74 -9.99
C ASP A 82 5.68 17.56 -8.73
N TYR A 83 5.15 16.92 -7.68
CA TYR A 83 4.69 17.60 -6.46
C TYR A 83 5.81 17.67 -5.40
N GLU A 84 6.23 18.89 -5.02
CA GLU A 84 7.20 19.08 -3.94
C GLU A 84 6.54 18.90 -2.56
N VAL A 85 6.91 17.82 -1.86
CA VAL A 85 6.49 17.60 -0.48
C VAL A 85 7.49 18.31 0.46
N GLY A 86 7.13 19.52 0.91
CA GLY A 86 7.94 20.26 1.88
C GLY A 86 9.22 20.90 1.32
N GLY A 87 9.34 21.04 -0.01
CA GLY A 87 10.50 21.67 -0.67
C GLY A 87 11.76 20.79 -0.74
N ASP A 88 11.67 19.50 -0.39
CA ASP A 88 12.79 18.55 -0.45
C ASP A 88 12.55 17.49 -1.53
N SER A 89 13.32 17.59 -2.62
CA SER A 89 13.25 16.69 -3.76
C SER A 89 13.77 15.27 -3.46
N ASN A 90 14.58 15.08 -2.41
CA ASN A 90 15.10 13.76 -2.05
C ASN A 90 14.01 12.86 -1.44
N LEU A 91 13.10 13.43 -0.64
CA LEU A 91 12.02 12.68 0.00
C LEU A 91 11.05 12.09 -1.04
N MET A 92 10.77 12.82 -2.12
CA MET A 92 9.92 12.31 -3.19
C MET A 92 10.58 11.13 -3.92
N GLN A 93 11.90 11.19 -4.11
CA GLN A 93 12.66 10.09 -4.69
C GLN A 93 12.64 8.84 -3.78
N GLU A 94 12.74 9.01 -2.45
CA GLU A 94 12.60 7.91 -1.50
C GLU A 94 11.19 7.29 -1.51
N ILE A 95 10.14 8.12 -1.59
CA ILE A 95 8.74 7.67 -1.69
C ILE A 95 8.50 6.91 -3.00
N LEU A 96 9.03 7.40 -4.12
CA LEU A 96 8.97 6.70 -5.41
C LEU A 96 9.69 5.36 -5.36
N ASN A 97 10.87 5.31 -4.74
CA ASN A 97 11.66 4.09 -4.56
C ASN A 97 11.03 3.10 -3.56
N ALA A 98 10.21 3.59 -2.62
CA ALA A 98 9.42 2.78 -1.69
C ALA A 98 8.08 2.28 -2.31
N GLY A 99 7.77 2.71 -3.53
CA GLY A 99 6.65 2.19 -4.31
C GLY A 99 6.78 0.69 -4.59
N PRO A 100 5.71 0.03 -5.03
CA PRO A 100 5.72 -1.41 -5.26
C PRO A 100 6.71 -1.77 -6.38
N LEU A 101 7.71 -2.59 -6.03
CA LEU A 101 8.70 -3.14 -6.93
C LEU A 101 8.06 -4.25 -7.78
N ILE A 102 7.94 -4.03 -9.09
CA ILE A 102 7.49 -5.05 -10.03
C ILE A 102 8.74 -5.74 -10.59
N GLN A 103 9.04 -6.96 -10.13
CA GLN A 103 9.97 -7.87 -10.81
C GLN A 103 9.24 -8.73 -11.83
#